data_AF-A0A1G1A6L5-F1
#
_entry.id   AF-A0A1G1A6L5-F1
#
_cell.length_a   1.000
_cell.length_b   1.000
_cell.length_c   1.000
_cell.angle_alpha   90.00
_cell.angle_beta   90.00
_cell.angle_gamma   90.00
#
_symmetry.space_group_name_H-M   'P 1'
#
loop_
_entity.id
_entity.type
_entity.pdbx_description
1 polymer ?
#
loop_
_entity_poly.entity_id
_entity_poly.type
_entity_poly.pdbx_seq_one_letter_code
_entity_poly.pdbx_strand_id
1 'polypeptide(L)'
;MTLNKHNRRLSRLENLLPNVSRYFLNLSPERLVAVILAAGQIHSSIPKDYPLTKLQKIQVKTETTGEVYLDKKAIKEFSNRLQYPLYFLDFETFSSPIPLIDNSSPYQAIPFQFSLHVIEKHLTKEPKHLSWIWNTEGDPRLELLERLQSLLGNKGNILAYHSPFEMMIIKQAVTTFPKYQKWLGKILERFVDLLQPFRAFHIYHPAQKGSCSLKDVLPTLTGQDYSSLEIQDGNEASQQFMNILNGEVTDKQAILDNLEEYCGQDTMAMLEILRKMKELSAELSI
;
A
#
# COMPACT_ATOMS: atom_id res chain seq x y z
N MET A 1 -11.44 8.66 -52.80
CA MET A 1 -10.50 7.99 -51.86
C MET A 1 -11.18 7.79 -50.53
N THR A 2 -11.65 6.57 -50.29
CA THR A 2 -12.43 6.17 -49.12
C THR A 2 -11.47 5.98 -47.94
N LEU A 3 -11.40 6.95 -47.04
CA LEU A 3 -10.72 6.78 -45.76
C LEU A 3 -11.42 5.66 -44.98
N ASN A 4 -10.70 4.56 -44.75
CA ASN A 4 -11.16 3.39 -44.02
C ASN A 4 -11.74 3.80 -42.64
N LYS A 5 -12.77 3.11 -42.15
CA LYS A 5 -13.50 3.44 -40.89
C LYS A 5 -12.56 3.60 -39.68
N HIS A 6 -11.41 2.94 -39.71
CA HIS A 6 -10.32 3.07 -38.74
C HIS A 6 -9.62 4.45 -38.78
N ASN A 7 -9.27 4.96 -39.97
CA ASN A 7 -8.56 6.24 -40.10
C ASN A 7 -9.44 7.45 -39.72
N ARG A 8 -10.77 7.38 -39.90
CA ARG A 8 -11.68 8.43 -39.41
C ARG A 8 -11.87 8.43 -37.90
N ARG A 9 -11.62 7.31 -37.21
CA ARG A 9 -11.65 7.23 -35.73
C ARG A 9 -10.36 7.77 -35.12
N LEU A 10 -9.20 7.47 -35.72
CA LEU A 10 -7.89 7.96 -35.31
C LEU A 10 -7.79 9.48 -35.42
N SER A 11 -8.26 10.08 -36.53
CA SER A 11 -8.26 11.54 -36.69
C SER A 11 -9.18 12.29 -35.72
N ARG A 12 -10.16 11.60 -35.11
CA ARG A 12 -10.99 12.16 -34.03
C ARG A 12 -10.28 12.11 -32.69
N LEU A 13 -9.46 11.09 -32.45
CA LEU A 13 -8.67 10.90 -31.22
C LEU A 13 -7.42 11.78 -31.17
N GLU A 14 -6.77 12.03 -32.32
CA GLU A 14 -5.62 12.95 -32.43
C GLU A 14 -5.99 14.40 -32.05
N ASN A 15 -7.22 14.83 -32.33
CA ASN A 15 -7.72 16.15 -31.94
C ASN A 15 -8.23 16.22 -30.49
N LEU A 16 -8.33 15.09 -29.77
CA LEU A 16 -8.90 15.03 -28.42
C LEU A 16 -7.85 15.21 -27.30
N LEU A 17 -6.54 15.14 -27.61
CA LEU A 17 -5.47 15.13 -26.60
C LEU A 17 -4.17 15.78 -27.12
N PRO A 18 -4.07 17.13 -27.18
CA PRO A 18 -2.89 17.80 -27.72
C PRO A 18 -1.58 17.59 -26.92
N ASN A 19 -1.65 17.05 -25.70
CA ASN A 19 -0.49 16.84 -24.80
C ASN A 19 -0.24 15.38 -24.40
N VAL A 20 -0.94 14.41 -25.00
CA VAL A 20 -0.69 12.99 -24.72
C VAL A 20 0.29 12.44 -25.77
N SER A 21 1.42 11.91 -25.31
CA SER A 21 2.50 11.37 -26.15
C SER A 21 1.96 10.48 -27.28
N ARG A 22 2.52 10.60 -28.50
CA ARG A 22 2.11 9.80 -29.69
C ARG A 22 2.10 8.29 -29.45
N TYR A 23 2.77 7.80 -28.42
CA TYR A 23 2.72 6.41 -27.95
C TYR A 23 1.31 5.91 -27.61
N PHE A 24 0.41 6.78 -27.13
CA PHE A 24 -0.96 6.39 -26.76
C PHE A 24 -1.92 6.28 -27.96
N LEU A 25 -1.53 6.79 -29.15
CA LEU A 25 -2.35 6.75 -30.37
C LEU A 25 -2.49 5.34 -30.98
N ASN A 26 -1.64 4.40 -30.56
CA ASN A 26 -1.67 3.00 -31.01
C ASN A 26 -2.43 2.07 -30.05
N LEU A 27 -3.01 2.60 -28.98
CA LEU A 27 -3.82 1.82 -28.05
C LEU A 27 -5.22 1.59 -28.60
N SER A 28 -5.81 0.43 -28.30
CA SER A 28 -7.23 0.21 -28.58
C SER A 28 -8.07 1.24 -27.79
N PRO A 29 -9.28 1.59 -28.25
CA PRO A 29 -10.17 2.51 -27.54
C PRO A 29 -10.38 2.13 -26.07
N GLU A 30 -10.39 0.82 -25.77
CA GLU A 30 -10.54 0.34 -24.41
C GLU A 30 -9.32 0.64 -23.54
N ARG A 31 -8.12 0.48 -24.11
CA ARG A 31 -6.86 0.82 -23.44
C ARG A 31 -6.67 2.32 -23.30
N LEU A 32 -7.14 3.12 -24.26
CA LEU A 32 -7.07 4.57 -24.19
C LEU A 32 -8.00 5.13 -23.09
N VAL A 33 -9.24 4.64 -23.00
CA VAL A 33 -10.14 5.01 -21.89
C VAL A 33 -9.57 4.54 -20.54
N ALA A 34 -9.00 3.33 -20.48
CA ALA A 34 -8.31 2.86 -19.29
C ALA A 34 -7.12 3.75 -18.89
N VAL A 35 -6.32 4.23 -19.84
CA VAL A 35 -5.21 5.16 -19.61
C VAL A 35 -5.70 6.53 -19.14
N ILE A 36 -6.74 7.08 -19.77
CA ILE A 36 -7.32 8.37 -19.40
C ILE A 36 -7.87 8.32 -17.98
N LEU A 37 -8.58 7.24 -17.63
CA LEU A 37 -9.11 7.03 -16.28
C LEU A 37 -7.99 6.74 -15.26
N ALA A 38 -6.98 5.96 -15.63
CA ALA A 38 -5.82 5.69 -14.76
C ALA A 38 -4.96 6.93 -14.51
N ALA A 39 -4.99 7.92 -15.41
CA ALA A 39 -4.33 9.21 -15.23
C ALA A 39 -5.13 10.22 -14.39
N GLY A 40 -6.32 9.85 -13.89
CA GLY A 40 -7.21 10.74 -13.14
C GLY A 40 -7.67 11.96 -13.94
N GLN A 41 -7.72 11.83 -15.28
CA GLN A 41 -8.18 12.89 -16.17
C GLN A 41 -9.55 12.48 -16.72
N ILE A 42 -10.65 12.80 -16.01
CA ILE A 42 -11.97 12.74 -16.63
C ILE A 42 -12.07 13.88 -17.63
N HIS A 43 -11.70 13.58 -18.86
CA HIS A 43 -11.88 14.50 -19.95
C HIS A 43 -13.30 14.33 -20.52
N SER A 44 -13.89 15.42 -21.01
CA SER A 44 -15.13 15.45 -21.82
C SER A 44 -15.07 14.62 -23.11
N SER A 45 -13.96 13.89 -23.32
CA SER A 45 -13.64 13.07 -24.48
C SER A 45 -14.10 11.62 -24.33
N ILE A 46 -14.46 11.15 -23.12
CA ILE A 46 -15.07 9.82 -22.95
C ILE A 46 -16.44 9.84 -23.65
N PRO A 47 -16.67 9.02 -24.70
CA PRO A 47 -17.96 8.97 -25.37
C PRO A 47 -19.05 8.58 -24.37
N LYS A 48 -20.21 9.26 -24.42
CA LYS A 48 -21.34 9.00 -23.50
C LYS A 48 -21.80 7.53 -23.52
N ASP A 49 -21.60 6.85 -24.64
CA ASP A 49 -22.06 5.47 -24.86
C ASP A 49 -20.96 4.43 -24.56
N TYR A 50 -19.80 4.85 -24.04
CA TYR A 50 -18.70 3.94 -23.74
C TYR A 50 -19.04 3.07 -22.51
N PRO A 51 -18.91 1.73 -22.60
CA PRO A 51 -19.27 0.84 -21.50
C PRO A 51 -18.22 0.88 -20.37
N LEU A 52 -18.51 1.64 -19.32
CA LEU A 52 -17.69 1.71 -18.11
C LEU A 52 -17.99 0.55 -17.14
N THR A 53 -16.95 0.03 -16.48
CA THR A 53 -17.10 -0.91 -15.36
C THR A 53 -17.70 -0.22 -14.13
N LYS A 54 -18.13 -0.98 -13.10
CA LYS A 54 -18.66 -0.42 -11.85
C LYS A 54 -17.69 0.61 -11.22
N LEU A 55 -16.41 0.24 -11.10
CA LEU A 55 -15.38 1.09 -10.50
C LEU A 55 -15.13 2.35 -11.34
N GLN A 56 -15.07 2.21 -12.66
CA GLN A 56 -14.90 3.35 -13.56
C GLN A 56 -16.09 4.32 -13.51
N LYS A 57 -17.32 3.81 -13.35
CA LYS A 57 -18.50 4.67 -13.13
C LYS A 57 -18.42 5.43 -11.82
N ILE A 58 -17.95 4.79 -10.75
CA ILE A 58 -17.71 5.45 -9.46
C ILE A 58 -16.67 6.56 -9.66
N GLN A 59 -15.51 6.22 -10.23
CA GLN A 59 -14.44 7.18 -10.52
C GLN A 59 -14.95 8.38 -11.32
N VAL A 60 -15.64 8.12 -12.44
CA VAL A 60 -16.16 9.18 -13.30
C VAL A 60 -17.13 10.08 -12.54
N LYS A 61 -18.03 9.49 -11.75
CA LYS A 61 -18.99 10.26 -10.94
C LYS A 61 -18.26 11.12 -9.90
N THR A 62 -17.34 10.55 -9.14
CA THR A 62 -16.67 11.24 -8.03
C THR A 62 -15.80 12.39 -8.51
N GLU A 63 -14.98 12.23 -9.56
CA GLU A 63 -14.13 13.35 -10.00
C GLU A 63 -14.91 14.40 -10.82
N THR A 64 -16.08 14.04 -11.38
CA THR A 64 -16.99 15.04 -12.00
C THR A 64 -17.75 15.87 -10.97
N THR A 65 -18.23 15.23 -9.90
CA THR A 65 -19.05 15.88 -8.87
C THR A 65 -18.22 16.51 -7.75
N GLY A 66 -16.99 16.04 -7.55
CA GLY A 66 -16.16 16.36 -6.38
C GLY A 66 -16.61 15.63 -5.11
N GLU A 67 -17.66 14.81 -5.16
CA GLU A 67 -18.19 14.09 -4.00
C GLU A 67 -17.44 12.77 -3.77
N VAL A 68 -17.23 12.43 -2.50
CA VAL A 68 -16.64 11.15 -2.08
C VAL A 68 -17.66 10.02 -2.27
N TYR A 69 -17.22 8.90 -2.82
CA TYR A 69 -18.03 7.69 -2.86
C TYR A 69 -17.80 6.83 -1.61
N LEU A 70 -18.89 6.41 -0.98
CA LEU A 70 -18.89 5.57 0.22
C LEU A 70 -19.89 4.42 0.11
N ASP A 71 -19.39 3.19 0.11
CA ASP A 71 -20.17 1.96 0.34
C ASP A 71 -20.16 1.63 1.83
N LYS A 72 -20.99 2.33 2.60
CA LYS A 72 -21.05 2.20 4.07
C LYS A 72 -21.28 0.76 4.54
N LYS A 73 -22.07 -0.02 3.79
CA LYS A 73 -22.35 -1.43 4.12
C LYS A 73 -21.07 -2.24 4.06
N ALA A 74 -20.33 -2.13 2.96
CA ALA A 74 -19.10 -2.89 2.79
C ALA A 74 -17.98 -2.44 3.75
N ILE A 75 -17.89 -1.15 4.06
CA ILE A 75 -16.94 -0.63 5.07
C ILE A 75 -17.26 -1.24 6.45
N LYS A 76 -18.54 -1.29 6.82
CA LYS A 76 -19.00 -1.91 8.08
C LYS A 76 -18.73 -3.41 8.11
N GLU A 77 -18.98 -4.12 7.03
CA GLU A 77 -18.66 -5.56 6.90
C GLU A 77 -17.15 -5.82 7.03
N PHE A 78 -16.31 -5.02 6.36
CA PHE A 78 -14.86 -5.10 6.48
C PHE A 78 -14.37 -4.84 7.91
N SER A 79 -14.97 -3.87 8.59
CA SER A 79 -14.57 -3.50 9.96
C SER A 79 -15.03 -4.52 11.00
N ASN A 80 -16.23 -5.10 10.83
CA ASN A 80 -16.82 -6.04 11.77
C ASN A 80 -16.18 -7.43 11.75
N ARG A 81 -15.52 -7.82 10.65
CA ARG A 81 -14.77 -9.09 10.60
C ARG A 81 -13.42 -9.04 11.32
N LEU A 82 -12.96 -7.85 11.72
CA LEU A 82 -11.68 -7.69 12.41
C LEU A 82 -11.77 -8.19 13.85
N GLN A 83 -10.78 -8.98 14.25
CA GLN A 83 -10.67 -9.62 15.55
C GLN A 83 -9.47 -9.03 16.30
N TYR A 84 -9.71 -8.59 17.54
CA TYR A 84 -8.66 -8.06 18.41
C TYR A 84 -7.81 -9.17 19.04
N PRO A 85 -6.54 -8.90 19.39
CA PRO A 85 -5.80 -7.64 19.15
C PRO A 85 -5.54 -7.39 17.65
N LEU A 86 -5.50 -6.12 17.26
CA LEU A 86 -5.13 -5.71 15.91
C LEU A 86 -3.65 -5.37 15.88
N TYR A 87 -2.91 -6.01 14.98
CA TYR A 87 -1.48 -5.81 14.76
C TYR A 87 -1.29 -5.10 13.42
N PHE A 88 -0.87 -3.85 13.40
CA PHE A 88 -0.52 -3.13 12.18
C PHE A 88 0.97 -3.33 11.94
N LEU A 89 1.31 -4.05 10.88
CA LEU A 89 2.67 -4.51 10.59
C LEU A 89 3.12 -3.95 9.24
N ASP A 90 4.36 -3.47 9.22
CA ASP A 90 5.04 -2.99 8.03
C ASP A 90 6.52 -3.40 8.07
N PHE A 91 7.13 -3.64 6.89
CA PHE A 91 8.53 -4.05 6.75
C PHE A 91 9.27 -3.14 5.80
N GLU A 92 10.47 -2.72 6.20
CA GLU A 92 11.47 -2.23 5.25
C GLU A 92 12.45 -3.32 4.87
N THR A 93 12.80 -3.32 3.59
CA THR A 93 13.65 -4.35 2.99
C THR A 93 14.73 -3.73 2.13
N PHE A 94 15.88 -4.39 2.05
CA PHE A 94 16.90 -4.09 1.04
C PHE A 94 17.02 -5.25 0.06
N SER A 95 17.59 -4.99 -1.11
CA SER A 95 17.93 -6.03 -2.08
C SER A 95 19.20 -5.66 -2.84
N SER A 96 19.92 -6.66 -3.33
CA SER A 96 21.17 -6.47 -4.07
C SER A 96 21.26 -7.44 -5.25
N PRO A 97 21.84 -7.02 -6.40
CA PRO A 97 22.14 -7.95 -7.51
C PRO A 97 23.11 -9.06 -7.10
N ILE A 98 24.05 -8.74 -6.21
CA ILE A 98 24.97 -9.71 -5.62
C ILE A 98 24.48 -9.98 -4.19
N PRO A 99 24.01 -11.20 -3.88
CA PRO A 99 23.52 -11.56 -2.56
C PRO A 99 24.50 -11.17 -1.44
N LEU A 100 24.04 -10.34 -0.49
CA LEU A 100 24.82 -9.95 0.69
C LEU A 100 24.60 -10.89 1.88
N ILE A 101 23.50 -11.64 1.85
CA ILE A 101 23.12 -12.58 2.91
C ILE A 101 23.20 -14.01 2.35
N ASP A 102 23.81 -14.91 3.10
CA ASP A 102 23.91 -16.32 2.73
C ASP A 102 22.54 -16.94 2.44
N ASN A 103 22.47 -17.86 1.49
CA ASN A 103 21.22 -18.51 1.09
C ASN A 103 20.12 -17.50 0.66
N SER A 104 20.52 -16.39 0.04
CA SER A 104 19.60 -15.49 -0.67
C SER A 104 19.89 -15.46 -2.17
N SER A 105 18.91 -15.04 -2.97
CA SER A 105 19.05 -14.90 -4.43
C SER A 105 19.22 -13.44 -4.85
N PRO A 106 19.78 -13.16 -6.05
CA PRO A 106 19.80 -11.81 -6.61
C PRO A 106 18.44 -11.13 -6.52
N TYR A 107 18.43 -9.88 -6.05
CA TYR A 107 17.23 -9.05 -5.84
C TYR A 107 16.18 -9.64 -4.89
N GLN A 108 16.53 -10.62 -4.06
CA GLN A 108 15.65 -11.03 -2.98
C GLN A 108 15.48 -9.87 -1.99
N ALA A 109 14.24 -9.57 -1.61
CA ALA A 109 13.93 -8.61 -0.56
C ALA A 109 14.32 -9.21 0.80
N ILE A 110 15.33 -8.64 1.44
CA ILE A 110 15.78 -9.01 2.77
C ILE A 110 15.25 -7.98 3.77
N PRO A 111 14.44 -8.38 4.76
CA PRO A 111 13.94 -7.47 5.77
C PRO A 111 15.06 -6.99 6.68
N PHE A 112 15.13 -5.69 6.89
CA PHE A 112 16.04 -5.09 7.86
C PHE A 112 15.30 -4.31 8.95
N GLN A 113 14.01 -4.04 8.79
CA GLN A 113 13.24 -3.31 9.79
C GLN A 113 11.79 -3.79 9.79
N PHE A 114 11.15 -3.66 10.95
CA PHE A 114 9.69 -3.65 11.02
C PHE A 114 9.18 -2.58 12.00
N SER A 115 7.98 -2.10 11.72
CA SER A 115 7.16 -1.40 12.70
C SER A 115 5.92 -2.22 13.03
N LEU A 116 5.49 -2.16 14.29
CA LEU A 116 4.34 -2.87 14.79
C LEU A 116 3.56 -1.97 15.76
N HIS A 117 2.39 -1.50 15.33
CA HIS A 117 1.42 -0.89 16.23
C HIS A 117 0.39 -1.94 16.69
N VAL A 118 0.09 -1.99 17.98
CA VAL A 118 -0.85 -2.97 18.56
C VAL A 118 -2.00 -2.26 19.25
N ILE A 119 -3.23 -2.59 18.83
CA ILE A 119 -4.46 -2.21 19.53
C ILE A 119 -5.07 -3.44 20.19
N GLU A 120 -5.08 -3.47 21.51
CA GLU A 120 -5.49 -4.64 22.28
C GLU A 120 -6.99 -4.93 22.28
N LYS A 121 -7.83 -3.89 22.32
CA LYS A 121 -9.28 -4.05 22.59
C LYS A 121 -10.21 -3.16 21.78
N HIS A 122 -9.86 -1.90 21.57
CA HIS A 122 -10.75 -0.94 20.93
C HIS A 122 -9.95 0.10 20.14
N LEU A 123 -10.40 0.42 18.92
CA LEU A 123 -9.68 1.32 18.00
C LEU A 123 -9.44 2.74 18.56
N THR A 124 -10.26 3.20 19.49
CA THR A 124 -10.08 4.53 20.13
C THR A 124 -9.02 4.56 21.22
N LYS A 125 -8.38 3.43 21.54
CA LYS A 125 -7.28 3.38 22.50
C LYS A 125 -5.97 3.70 21.81
N GLU A 126 -5.02 4.26 22.56
CA GLU A 126 -3.66 4.46 22.08
C GLU A 126 -3.01 3.12 21.72
N PRO A 127 -2.32 3.04 20.58
CA PRO A 127 -1.59 1.84 20.21
C PRO A 127 -0.31 1.71 21.03
N LYS A 128 0.12 0.47 21.25
CA LYS A 128 1.50 0.19 21.65
C LYS A 128 2.36 0.12 20.40
N HIS A 129 3.38 0.98 20.28
CA HIS A 129 4.38 0.89 19.23
C HIS A 129 5.54 -0.01 19.67
N LEU A 130 5.97 -0.87 18.75
CA LEU A 130 7.11 -1.76 18.86
C LEU A 130 7.83 -1.71 17.52
N SER A 131 9.14 -1.55 17.56
CA SER A 131 9.98 -1.48 16.36
C SER A 131 11.14 -2.46 16.47
N TRP A 132 11.74 -2.75 15.33
CA TRP A 132 13.03 -3.40 15.23
C TRP A 132 13.73 -2.92 13.99
N ILE A 133 15.01 -2.59 14.13
CA ILE A 133 15.93 -2.37 13.03
C ILE A 133 17.15 -3.26 13.20
N TRP A 134 17.56 -3.91 12.13
CA TRP A 134 18.69 -4.79 12.09
C TRP A 134 19.97 -3.98 12.26
N ASN A 135 20.65 -4.19 13.37
CA ASN A 135 21.88 -3.48 13.74
C ASN A 135 23.00 -4.45 14.15
N THR A 136 22.87 -5.72 13.77
CA THR A 136 23.82 -6.79 14.09
C THR A 136 24.48 -7.29 12.81
N GLU A 137 25.63 -7.93 12.94
CA GLU A 137 26.18 -8.72 11.84
C GLU A 137 25.38 -10.02 11.65
N GLY A 138 25.40 -10.58 10.44
CA GLY A 138 24.79 -11.88 10.14
C GLY A 138 23.50 -11.80 9.34
N ASP A 139 22.58 -12.75 9.58
CA ASP A 139 21.34 -12.88 8.82
C ASP A 139 20.14 -12.30 9.60
N PRO A 140 19.51 -11.21 9.10
CA PRO A 140 18.40 -10.56 9.80
C PRO A 140 17.14 -11.43 9.88
N ARG A 141 16.99 -12.43 8.99
CA ARG A 141 15.75 -13.20 8.84
C ARG A 141 15.46 -14.06 10.06
N LEU A 142 16.48 -14.57 10.75
CA LEU A 142 16.27 -15.36 11.96
C LEU A 142 15.75 -14.50 13.10
N GLU A 143 16.40 -13.36 13.35
CA GLU A 143 16.01 -12.41 14.39
C GLU A 143 14.60 -11.86 14.14
N LEU A 144 14.27 -11.56 12.88
CA LEU A 144 12.93 -11.17 12.49
C LEU A 144 11.89 -12.22 12.94
N LEU A 145 12.11 -13.50 12.60
CA LEU A 145 11.16 -14.57 12.93
C LEU A 145 11.01 -14.76 14.44
N GLU A 146 12.09 -14.65 15.20
CA GLU A 146 12.09 -14.75 16.67
C GLU A 146 11.28 -13.61 17.30
N ARG A 147 11.52 -12.38 16.84
CA ARG A 147 10.79 -11.19 17.31
C ARG A 147 9.31 -11.29 16.97
N LEU A 148 8.97 -11.51 15.70
CA LEU A 148 7.57 -11.63 15.29
C LEU A 148 6.86 -12.77 16.02
N GLN A 149 7.49 -13.92 16.23
CA GLN A 149 6.88 -15.02 16.98
C GLN A 149 6.61 -14.64 18.45
N SER A 150 7.47 -13.84 19.07
CA SER A 150 7.28 -13.38 20.45
C SER A 150 6.23 -12.27 20.59
N LEU A 151 6.10 -11.41 19.57
CA LEU A 151 5.21 -10.24 19.59
C LEU A 151 3.80 -10.56 19.07
N LEU A 152 3.71 -11.36 18.01
CA LEU A 152 2.44 -11.77 17.42
C LEU A 152 1.90 -12.95 18.23
N GLY A 153 0.98 -12.67 19.14
CA GLY A 153 0.28 -13.67 19.94
C GLY A 153 -0.48 -14.71 19.10
N ASN A 154 -1.31 -15.53 19.72
CA ASN A 154 -1.98 -16.66 19.03
C ASN A 154 -3.35 -16.34 18.40
N LYS A 155 -3.82 -15.09 18.46
CA LYS A 155 -5.15 -14.65 18.00
C LYS A 155 -5.13 -13.22 17.48
N GLY A 156 -6.23 -12.77 16.90
CA GLY A 156 -6.39 -11.41 16.38
C GLY A 156 -5.81 -11.25 14.97
N ASN A 157 -6.16 -10.15 14.29
CA ASN A 157 -5.76 -9.91 12.92
C ASN A 157 -4.47 -9.12 12.79
N ILE A 158 -3.70 -9.46 11.76
CA ILE A 158 -2.51 -8.74 11.32
C ILE A 158 -2.91 -7.92 10.10
N LEU A 159 -2.91 -6.61 10.23
CA LEU A 159 -3.21 -5.67 9.17
C LEU A 159 -1.90 -5.18 8.57
N ALA A 160 -1.85 -5.19 7.26
CA ALA A 160 -0.79 -4.57 6.48
C ALA A 160 -1.41 -3.88 5.27
N TYR A 161 -0.78 -2.83 4.79
CA TYR A 161 -1.23 -2.10 3.61
C TYR A 161 -0.57 -2.72 2.38
N HIS A 162 -1.29 -3.61 1.69
CA HIS A 162 -0.72 -4.56 0.72
C HIS A 162 -0.08 -5.83 1.34
N SER A 163 -0.82 -6.49 2.24
CA SER A 163 -0.41 -7.72 2.95
C SER A 163 0.31 -8.83 2.15
N PRO A 164 0.08 -9.05 0.84
CA PRO A 164 0.89 -10.02 0.09
C PRO A 164 2.41 -9.79 0.18
N PHE A 165 2.87 -8.55 0.32
CA PHE A 165 4.29 -8.24 0.46
C PHE A 165 4.82 -8.75 1.81
N GLU A 166 4.19 -8.40 2.92
CA GLU A 166 4.61 -8.82 4.27
C GLU A 166 4.55 -10.34 4.42
N MET A 167 3.50 -10.96 3.86
CA MET A 167 3.38 -12.42 3.83
C MET A 167 4.52 -13.06 3.02
N MET A 168 4.95 -12.45 1.91
CA MET A 168 6.07 -12.93 1.11
C MET A 168 7.38 -12.87 1.90
N ILE A 169 7.66 -11.76 2.57
CA ILE A 169 8.86 -11.59 3.40
C ILE A 169 8.96 -12.68 4.46
N ILE A 170 7.88 -12.91 5.22
CA ILE A 170 7.88 -13.93 6.27
C ILE A 170 8.01 -15.33 5.66
N LYS A 171 7.35 -15.63 4.53
CA LYS A 171 7.52 -16.92 3.82
C LYS A 171 8.96 -17.16 3.40
N GLN A 172 9.62 -16.16 2.81
CA GLN A 172 11.01 -16.26 2.37
C GLN A 172 11.98 -16.48 3.54
N ALA A 173 11.76 -15.79 4.66
CA ALA A 173 12.51 -16.02 5.89
C ALA A 173 12.32 -17.47 6.40
N VAL A 174 11.09 -17.98 6.41
CA VAL A 174 10.80 -19.35 6.85
C VAL A 174 11.36 -20.42 5.91
N THR A 175 11.45 -20.15 4.60
CA THR A 175 12.17 -21.05 3.67
C THR A 175 13.61 -21.27 4.10
N THR A 176 14.27 -20.21 4.62
CA THR A 176 15.64 -20.28 5.14
C THR A 176 15.69 -20.94 6.52
N PHE A 177 14.66 -20.72 7.35
CA PHE A 177 14.55 -21.27 8.71
C PHE A 177 13.28 -22.13 8.89
N PRO A 178 13.26 -23.38 8.38
CA PRO A 178 12.05 -24.22 8.35
C PRO A 178 11.44 -24.56 9.72
N LYS A 179 12.18 -24.35 10.83
CA LYS A 179 11.66 -24.54 12.20
C LYS A 179 10.39 -23.74 12.47
N TYR A 180 10.15 -22.66 11.72
CA TYR A 180 8.98 -21.78 11.85
C TYR A 180 7.79 -22.17 10.97
N GLN A 181 7.86 -23.23 10.15
CA GLN A 181 6.80 -23.60 9.19
C GLN A 181 5.41 -23.76 9.84
N LYS A 182 5.36 -24.36 11.04
CA LYS A 182 4.10 -24.53 11.78
C LYS A 182 3.53 -23.20 12.28
N TRP A 183 4.39 -22.26 12.66
CA TRP A 183 3.99 -20.92 13.08
C TRP A 183 3.52 -20.09 11.88
N LEU A 184 4.23 -20.18 10.74
CA LEU A 184 3.85 -19.54 9.48
C LEU A 184 2.40 -19.83 9.09
N GLY A 185 2.00 -21.11 9.07
CA GLY A 185 0.62 -21.49 8.72
C GLY A 185 -0.44 -20.77 9.55
N LYS A 186 -0.19 -20.60 10.87
CA LYS A 186 -1.12 -19.94 11.78
C LYS A 186 -1.20 -18.42 11.58
N ILE A 187 -0.09 -17.78 11.21
CA ILE A 187 -0.08 -16.32 11.03
C ILE A 187 -0.64 -15.90 9.67
N LEU A 188 -0.44 -16.70 8.61
CA LEU A 188 -0.90 -16.34 7.27
C LEU A 188 -2.43 -16.23 7.20
N GLU A 189 -3.16 -17.03 7.96
CA GLU A 189 -4.63 -16.98 8.06
C GLU A 189 -5.14 -15.73 8.78
N ARG A 190 -4.28 -15.04 9.53
CA ARG A 190 -4.63 -13.86 10.33
C ARG A 190 -4.44 -12.55 9.57
N PHE A 191 -3.74 -12.56 8.43
CA PHE A 191 -3.48 -11.38 7.63
C PHE A 191 -4.76 -10.82 7.00
N VAL A 192 -4.88 -9.50 7.05
CA VAL A 192 -5.95 -8.71 6.46
C VAL A 192 -5.34 -7.56 5.68
N ASP A 193 -5.61 -7.52 4.37
CA ASP A 193 -5.14 -6.44 3.51
C ASP A 193 -5.99 -5.17 3.69
N LEU A 194 -5.40 -4.12 4.27
CA LEU A 194 -6.06 -2.83 4.47
C LEU A 194 -6.18 -2.02 3.17
N LEU A 195 -5.50 -2.42 2.10
CA LEU A 195 -5.64 -1.83 0.77
C LEU A 195 -6.93 -2.27 0.07
N GLN A 196 -7.49 -3.44 0.43
CA GLN A 196 -8.65 -4.03 -0.24
C GLN A 196 -9.88 -3.12 -0.27
N PRO A 197 -10.26 -2.41 0.82
CA PRO A 197 -11.36 -1.45 0.82
C PRO A 197 -11.26 -0.39 -0.28
N PHE A 198 -10.05 0.12 -0.50
CA PHE A 198 -9.76 1.18 -1.46
C PHE A 198 -9.69 0.65 -2.89
N ARG A 199 -9.04 -0.51 -3.13
CA ARG A 199 -9.01 -1.15 -4.47
C ARG A 199 -10.39 -1.51 -5.00
N ALA A 200 -11.31 -1.89 -4.10
CA ALA A 200 -12.68 -2.21 -4.46
C ALA A 200 -13.63 -0.98 -4.46
N PHE A 201 -13.09 0.22 -4.20
CA PHE A 201 -13.81 1.49 -4.13
C PHE A 201 -14.98 1.45 -3.15
N HIS A 202 -14.81 0.77 -2.01
CA HIS A 202 -15.75 0.93 -0.89
C HIS A 202 -15.66 2.36 -0.32
N ILE A 203 -14.48 2.97 -0.43
CA ILE A 203 -14.24 4.40 -0.23
C ILE A 203 -13.42 4.86 -1.43
N TYR A 204 -13.86 5.93 -2.08
CA TYR A 204 -13.07 6.57 -3.14
C TYR A 204 -13.25 8.08 -3.10
N HIS A 205 -12.15 8.78 -2.85
CA HIS A 205 -12.08 10.24 -2.85
C HIS A 205 -11.54 10.72 -4.21
N PRO A 206 -12.10 11.77 -4.84
CA PRO A 206 -11.64 12.24 -6.16
C PRO A 206 -10.16 12.64 -6.21
N ALA A 207 -9.63 13.18 -5.12
CA ALA A 207 -8.21 13.53 -5.02
C ALA A 207 -7.26 12.33 -5.11
N GLN A 208 -7.74 11.09 -4.95
CA GLN A 208 -6.94 9.88 -5.15
C GLN A 208 -6.51 9.68 -6.61
N LYS A 209 -7.26 10.22 -7.60
CA LYS A 209 -6.93 10.14 -9.04
C LYS A 209 -6.57 8.71 -9.52
N GLY A 210 -7.29 7.72 -9.02
CA GLY A 210 -7.10 6.30 -9.30
C GLY A 210 -6.04 5.61 -8.44
N SER A 211 -5.24 6.35 -7.67
CA SER A 211 -4.28 5.78 -6.74
C SER A 211 -4.94 5.27 -5.46
N CYS A 212 -4.49 4.12 -5.00
CA CYS A 212 -4.86 3.57 -3.71
C CYS A 212 -3.62 3.41 -2.82
N SER A 213 -2.54 4.16 -3.07
CA SER A 213 -1.37 4.10 -2.20
C SER A 213 -1.68 4.67 -0.82
N LEU A 214 -0.91 4.29 0.21
CA LEU A 214 -1.12 4.77 1.58
C LEU A 214 -1.00 6.30 1.65
N LYS A 215 0.04 6.86 0.99
CA LYS A 215 0.30 8.31 0.88
C LYS A 215 -0.79 9.10 0.16
N ASP A 216 -1.56 8.47 -0.71
CA ASP A 216 -2.69 9.14 -1.39
C ASP A 216 -3.99 8.98 -0.60
N VAL A 217 -4.18 7.84 0.07
CA VAL A 217 -5.41 7.54 0.81
C VAL A 217 -5.45 8.28 2.15
N LEU A 218 -4.34 8.32 2.89
CA LEU A 218 -4.31 8.93 4.21
C LEU A 218 -4.76 10.41 4.18
N PRO A 219 -4.10 11.33 3.45
CA PRO A 219 -4.46 12.74 3.47
C PRO A 219 -5.86 13.00 2.93
N THR A 220 -6.30 12.20 1.95
CA THR A 220 -7.63 12.36 1.38
C THR A 220 -8.75 11.90 2.30
N LEU A 221 -8.46 10.99 3.23
CA LEU A 221 -9.44 10.44 4.16
C LEU A 221 -9.42 11.14 5.53
N THR A 222 -8.24 11.47 6.04
CA THR A 222 -8.04 11.99 7.41
C THR A 222 -7.66 13.47 7.45
N GLY A 223 -7.19 14.03 6.34
CA GLY A 223 -6.57 15.37 6.30
C GLY A 223 -5.18 15.44 6.92
N GLN A 224 -4.63 14.32 7.41
CA GLN A 224 -3.26 14.24 7.92
C GLN A 224 -2.30 14.00 6.76
N ASP A 225 -1.20 14.73 6.74
CA ASP A 225 -0.13 14.57 5.76
C ASP A 225 1.20 14.41 6.49
N TYR A 226 1.97 13.42 6.06
CA TYR A 226 3.27 13.06 6.60
C TYR A 226 4.42 13.38 5.63
N SER A 227 4.16 14.22 4.63
CA SER A 227 5.15 14.67 3.64
C SER A 227 6.39 15.38 4.21
N SER A 228 6.40 15.73 5.50
CA SER A 228 7.53 16.41 6.16
C SER A 228 8.66 15.50 6.60
N LEU A 229 8.56 14.18 6.43
CA LEU A 229 9.61 13.24 6.80
C LEU A 229 10.89 13.41 5.99
N GLU A 230 12.02 12.97 6.53
CA GLU A 230 13.28 12.94 5.78
C GLU A 230 13.25 11.85 4.70
N ILE A 231 12.68 10.68 5.01
CA ILE A 231 12.49 9.57 4.06
C ILE A 231 11.08 9.65 3.47
N GLN A 232 11.00 9.61 2.14
CA GLN A 232 9.75 9.86 1.41
C GLN A 232 9.12 8.60 0.83
N ASP A 233 9.90 7.53 0.60
CA ASP A 233 9.41 6.23 0.17
C ASP A 233 10.36 5.06 0.51
N GLY A 234 9.86 3.83 0.33
CA GLY A 234 10.62 2.61 0.63
C GLY A 234 11.86 2.38 -0.23
N ASN A 235 11.98 2.99 -1.42
CA ASN A 235 13.24 2.90 -2.19
C ASN A 235 14.32 3.74 -1.53
N GLU A 236 13.97 4.93 -1.05
CA GLU A 236 14.87 5.78 -0.27
C GLU A 236 15.28 5.09 1.04
N ALA A 237 14.32 4.50 1.78
CA ALA A 237 14.61 3.72 2.98
C ALA A 237 15.61 2.58 2.70
N SER A 238 15.34 1.78 1.65
CA SER A 238 16.25 0.72 1.20
C SER A 238 17.64 1.25 0.82
N GLN A 239 17.71 2.40 0.16
CA GLN A 239 18.98 2.97 -0.29
C GLN A 239 19.80 3.49 0.90
N GLN A 240 19.18 4.21 1.83
CA GLN A 240 19.87 4.69 3.03
C GLN A 240 20.42 3.53 3.87
N PHE A 241 19.66 2.44 4.01
CA PHE A 241 20.15 1.25 4.70
C PHE A 241 21.29 0.55 3.95
N MET A 242 21.23 0.47 2.62
CA MET A 242 22.34 -0.06 1.81
C MET A 242 23.61 0.78 1.96
N ASN A 243 23.50 2.11 2.04
CA ASN A 243 24.66 2.98 2.30
C ASN A 243 25.29 2.67 3.67
N ILE A 244 24.48 2.36 4.70
CA ILE A 244 24.99 1.88 6.00
C ILE A 244 25.79 0.58 5.81
N LEU A 245 25.25 -0.40 5.09
CA LEU A 245 25.91 -1.69 4.86
C LEU A 245 27.23 -1.56 4.10
N ASN A 246 27.31 -0.61 3.15
CA ASN A 246 28.52 -0.35 2.37
C ASN A 246 29.56 0.49 3.13
N GLY A 247 29.23 1.02 4.31
CA GLY A 247 30.08 1.97 5.04
C GLY A 247 30.18 3.34 4.37
N GLU A 248 29.17 3.72 3.58
CA GLU A 248 29.12 4.96 2.77
C GLU A 248 28.43 6.12 3.51
N VAL A 249 28.31 6.03 4.84
CA VAL A 249 27.59 7.00 5.68
C VAL A 249 28.50 7.60 6.75
N THR A 250 28.32 8.90 7.03
CA THR A 250 29.04 9.60 8.09
C THR A 250 28.31 9.56 9.43
N ASP A 251 26.97 9.63 9.41
CA ASP A 251 26.14 9.56 10.60
C ASP A 251 25.13 8.43 10.48
N LYS A 252 25.57 7.22 10.90
CA LYS A 252 24.72 6.03 10.89
C LYS A 252 23.51 6.20 11.81
N GLN A 253 23.65 6.87 12.96
CA GLN A 253 22.58 6.94 13.95
C GLN A 253 21.43 7.82 13.45
N ALA A 254 21.73 8.97 12.86
CA ALA A 254 20.70 9.84 12.26
C ALA A 254 19.87 9.10 11.21
N ILE A 255 20.50 8.30 10.35
CA ILE A 255 19.79 7.49 9.35
C ILE A 255 18.88 6.45 10.01
N LEU A 256 19.36 5.77 11.06
CA LEU A 256 18.54 4.78 11.79
C LEU A 256 17.33 5.45 12.47
N ASP A 257 17.50 6.63 13.04
CA ASP A 257 16.42 7.39 13.68
C ASP A 257 15.35 7.80 12.65
N ASN A 258 15.78 8.27 11.46
CA ASN A 258 14.89 8.62 10.36
C ASN A 258 14.14 7.40 9.79
N LEU A 259 14.82 6.27 9.65
CA LEU A 259 14.21 4.99 9.26
C LEU A 259 13.16 4.55 10.28
N GLU A 260 13.46 4.67 11.58
CA GLU A 260 12.52 4.33 12.65
C GLU A 260 11.27 5.20 12.62
N GLU A 261 11.42 6.50 12.42
CA GLU A 261 10.30 7.42 12.30
C GLU A 261 9.42 7.09 11.08
N TYR A 262 10.02 6.91 9.90
CA TYR A 262 9.31 6.61 8.66
C TYR A 262 8.47 5.32 8.76
N CYS A 263 9.08 4.20 9.15
CA CYS A 263 8.37 2.92 9.27
C CYS A 263 7.29 2.96 10.38
N GLY A 264 7.56 3.71 11.46
CA GLY A 264 6.58 4.00 12.50
C GLY A 264 5.33 4.68 11.96
N GLN A 265 5.50 5.68 11.10
CA GLN A 265 4.41 6.44 10.51
C GLN A 265 3.52 5.62 9.58
N ASP A 266 4.07 4.69 8.79
CA ASP A 266 3.25 3.85 7.90
C ASP A 266 2.23 3.00 8.68
N THR A 267 2.67 2.34 9.75
CA THR A 267 1.76 1.59 10.62
C THR A 267 0.77 2.47 11.40
N MET A 268 1.15 3.71 11.74
CA MET A 268 0.23 4.68 12.34
C MET A 268 -0.83 5.14 11.33
N ALA A 269 -0.43 5.42 10.08
CA ALA A 269 -1.32 5.78 9.00
C ALA A 269 -2.37 4.69 8.72
N MET A 270 -1.98 3.41 8.77
CA MET A 270 -2.91 2.29 8.69
C MET A 270 -3.97 2.32 9.81
N LEU A 271 -3.56 2.62 11.04
CA LEU A 271 -4.48 2.75 12.17
C LEU A 271 -5.45 3.92 11.99
N GLU A 272 -4.93 5.09 11.61
CA GLU A 272 -5.74 6.31 11.38
C GLU A 272 -6.75 6.11 10.25
N ILE A 273 -6.34 5.45 9.16
CA ILE A 273 -7.25 5.06 8.08
C ILE A 273 -8.36 4.17 8.62
N LEU A 274 -8.03 3.12 9.39
CA LEU A 274 -9.04 2.20 9.91
C LEU A 274 -10.00 2.90 10.90
N ARG A 275 -9.48 3.80 11.74
CA ARG A 275 -10.30 4.66 12.62
C ARG A 275 -11.28 5.47 11.78
N LYS A 276 -10.80 6.14 10.73
CA LYS A 276 -11.63 7.00 9.89
C LYS A 276 -12.67 6.22 9.08
N MET A 277 -12.29 5.05 8.56
CA MET A 277 -13.22 4.11 7.92
C MET A 277 -14.39 3.76 8.86
N LYS A 278 -14.09 3.49 10.14
CA LYS A 278 -15.11 3.14 11.12
C LYS A 278 -16.06 4.31 11.41
N GLU A 279 -15.53 5.53 11.54
CA GLU A 279 -16.34 6.75 11.69
C GLU A 279 -17.32 6.93 10.53
N LEU A 280 -16.82 6.90 9.28
CA LEU A 280 -17.63 7.09 8.08
C LEU A 280 -18.76 6.05 7.94
N SER A 281 -18.56 4.86 8.49
CA SER A 281 -19.59 3.81 8.51
C SER A 281 -20.67 4.01 9.59
N ALA A 282 -20.40 4.81 10.62
CA ALA A 282 -21.28 5.01 11.77
C ALA A 282 -22.28 6.16 11.62
N GLU A 283 -21.99 7.16 10.78
CA GLU A 283 -22.74 8.43 10.64
C GLU A 283 -24.18 8.34 10.06
N LEU A 284 -24.82 7.17 10.00
CA LEU A 284 -26.24 7.03 9.62
C LEU A 284 -26.96 5.99 10.50
N SER A 285 -26.96 6.21 11.81
CA SER A 285 -28.07 5.76 12.66
C SER A 285 -29.01 6.95 12.82
N ILE A 286 -29.76 7.28 11.76
CA ILE A 286 -30.95 8.15 11.85
C ILE A 286 -32.17 7.24 11.76
#